data_AF-A0A829HF21-F1
#
_entry.id   AF-A0A829HF21-F1
#
_cell.length_a   1.000
_cell.length_b   1.000
_cell.length_c   1.000
_cell.angle_alpha   90.00
_cell.angle_beta   90.00
_cell.angle_gamma   90.00
#
_symmetry.space_group_name_H-M   'P 1'
#
loop_
_entity.id
_entity.type
_entity.pdbx_description
1 polymer ?
#
loop_
_entity_poly.entity_id
_entity_poly.type
_entity_poly.pdbx_seq_one_letter_code
_entity_poly.pdbx_strand_id
1 'polypeptide(L)' 'TKSDRLAPKVLELVSAGHSYRQVGRLVNLSKNTVLDIVKRSRSENP' A
#
# COMPACT_ATOMS: atom_id res chain seq x y z
N THR A 1 -1.66 12.74 5.27
CA THR A 1 -1.44 13.02 3.83
C THR A 1 -2.35 12.14 2.97
N LYS A 2 -2.49 12.39 1.66
CA LYS A 2 -3.37 11.59 0.76
C LYS A 2 -3.02 10.10 0.76
N SER A 3 -1.73 9.79 0.87
CA SER A 3 -1.19 8.42 0.93
C SER A 3 -1.65 7.65 2.18
N ASP A 4 -1.73 8.32 3.33
CA ASP A 4 -2.13 7.68 4.59
C ASP A 4 -3.61 7.25 4.57
N ARG A 5 -4.46 7.98 3.85
CA ARG A 5 -5.87 7.61 3.67
C ARG A 5 -6.05 6.38 2.77
N LEU A 6 -5.10 6.15 1.86
CA LEU A 6 -5.09 5.01 0.96
C LEU A 6 -4.38 3.80 1.55
N ALA A 7 -3.67 3.96 2.67
CA ALA A 7 -2.95 2.88 3.35
C ALA A 7 -3.82 1.64 3.63
N PRO A 8 -5.03 1.74 4.22
CA PRO A 8 -5.86 0.56 4.45
C PRO A 8 -6.24 -0.15 3.14
N LYS A 9 -6.55 0.61 2.08
CA LYS A 9 -6.89 0.02 0.77
C LYS A 9 -5.69 -0.64 0.09
N VAL A 10 -4.49 -0.05 0.24
CA VAL A 10 -3.25 -0.65 -0.24
C VAL A 10 -2.99 -1.98 0.45
N LEU A 11 -3.13 -2.05 1.77
CA LEU A 11 -2.91 -3.27 2.55
C LEU A 11 -3.91 -4.36 2.20
N GLU A 12 -5.19 -4.01 2.02
CA GLU A 12 -6.25 -4.94 1.57
C GLU A 12 -5.95 -5.54 0.18
N LEU A 13 -5.53 -4.70 -0.79
CA LEU A 13 -5.20 -5.19 -2.12
C LEU A 13 -3.93 -6.05 -2.12
N VAL A 14 -2.95 -5.73 -1.28
CA VAL A 14 -1.75 -6.55 -1.10
C VAL A 14 -2.09 -7.89 -0.45
N SER A 15 -2.95 -7.91 0.57
CA SER A 15 -3.38 -9.17 1.21
C SER A 15 -4.23 -10.04 0.28
N ALA A 16 -4.99 -9.42 -0.63
CA ALA A 16 -5.71 -10.11 -1.70
C ALA A 16 -4.79 -10.70 -2.80
N GLY A 17 -3.47 -10.51 -2.72
CA GLY A 17 -2.49 -11.09 -3.63
C GLY A 17 -2.15 -10.23 -4.87
N HIS A 18 -2.59 -8.98 -4.92
CA HIS A 18 -2.19 -8.08 -6.01
C HIS A 18 -0.70 -7.68 -5.90
N SER A 19 -0.02 -7.62 -7.05
CA SER A 19 1.35 -7.11 -7.08
C SER A 19 1.39 -5.61 -6.78
N TYR A 20 2.48 -5.12 -6.17
CA TYR A 20 2.63 -3.69 -5.83
C TYR A 20 2.45 -2.74 -7.03
N ARG A 21 2.80 -3.17 -8.24
CA ARG A 21 2.56 -2.41 -9.48
C ARG A 21 1.07 -2.32 -9.84
N GLN A 22 0.31 -3.38 -9.64
CA GLN A 22 -1.15 -3.37 -9.86
C GLN A 22 -1.83 -2.48 -8.82
N VAL A 23 -1.46 -2.63 -7.54
CA VAL A 23 -2.00 -1.81 -6.46
C VAL A 23 -1.76 -0.32 -6.73
N GLY A 24 -0.52 0.06 -7.08
CA GLY A 24 -0.20 1.44 -7.42
C GLY A 24 -1.07 2.02 -8.55
N ARG A 25 -1.37 1.24 -9.59
CA ARG A 25 -2.28 1.67 -10.66
C ARG A 25 -3.72 1.86 -10.17
N LEU A 26 -4.21 0.96 -9.32
CA LEU A 26 -5.59 1.00 -8.81
C LEU A 26 -5.84 2.19 -7.87
N VAL A 27 -4.87 2.56 -7.04
CA VAL A 27 -5.01 3.66 -6.08
C VAL A 27 -4.30 4.95 -6.49
N ASN A 28 -3.81 5.00 -7.73
CA ASN A 28 -3.04 6.12 -8.29
C ASN A 28 -1.83 6.53 -7.43
N LEU A 29 -1.02 5.54 -7.05
CA LEU A 29 0.22 5.68 -6.29
C LEU A 29 1.40 5.07 -7.05
N SER A 30 2.60 5.57 -6.78
CA SER A 30 3.81 4.92 -7.27
C SER A 30 4.03 3.59 -6.54
N LYS A 31 4.74 2.65 -7.19
CA LYS A 31 5.17 1.39 -6.57
C LYS A 31 5.94 1.64 -5.27
N ASN A 32 6.77 2.68 -5.24
CA ASN A 32 7.60 3.00 -4.07
C ASN A 32 6.73 3.48 -2.90
N THR A 33 5.70 4.29 -3.17
CA THR A 33 4.74 4.70 -2.14
C THR A 33 3.97 3.52 -1.57
N VAL A 34 3.56 2.56 -2.41
CA VAL A 34 2.94 1.31 -1.97
C VAL A 34 3.88 0.52 -1.06
N LEU A 35 5.16 0.40 -1.45
CA LEU A 35 6.17 -0.29 -0.65
C LEU A 35 6.38 0.38 0.71
N ASP A 36 6.46 1.71 0.75
CA ASP A 36 6.67 2.47 1.99
C ASP A 36 5.47 2.32 2.94
N ILE A 37 4.25 2.33 2.41
CA ILE A 37 3.03 2.07 3.20
C ILE A 37 3.07 0.67 3.83
N VAL A 38 3.40 -0.35 3.04
CA VAL A 38 3.49 -1.75 3.54
C VAL A 38 4.59 -1.87 4.61
N LYS A 39 5.75 -1.23 4.40
CA LYS A 39 6.84 -1.22 5.39
C LYS A 39 6.40 -0.56 6.70
N ARG A 40 5.79 0.62 6.65
CA ARG A 40 5.31 1.32 7.85
C ARG A 40 4.29 0.48 8.62
N SER A 41 3.33 -0.13 7.90
CA SER A 41 2.32 -1.00 8.53
C SER A 41 2.92 -2.21 9.24
N ARG A 42 4.00 -2.79 8.70
CA ARG A 42 4.75 -3.88 9.34
C ARG A 42 5.61 -3.43 10.52
N SER A 43 6.07 -2.17 10.53
CA SER A 43 6.81 -1.61 11.65
C SER A 43 5.89 -1.16 12.80
N GLU A 44 4.63 -0.86 12.51
CA GLU A 44 3.63 -0.40 13.49
C GLU A 44 2.88 -1.55 14.17
N ASN A 45 2.72 -2.71 13.51
CA ASN A 45 2.24 -3.95 14.13
C ASN A 45 3.42 -4.92 14.38
N PRO A 46 3.95 -5.02 15.62
CA PRO A 46 4.93 -6.04 15.99
C PRO A 46 4.35 -7.46 15.98
#